data_AF-A0A523XK41-F1
#
_entry.id   AF-A0A523XK41-F1
#
_cell.length_a   1.000
_cell.length_b   1.000
_cell.length_c   1.000
_cell.angle_alpha   90.00
_cell.angle_beta   90.00
_cell.angle_gamma   90.00
#
_symmetry.space_group_name_H-M   'P 1'
#
loop_
_entity.id
_entity.type
_entity.pdbx_description
1 polymer ?
#
loop_
_entity_poly.entity_id
_entity_poly.type
_entity_poly.pdbx_seq_one_letter_code
_entity_poly.pdbx_strand_id
1 'polypeptide(L)' 'MRILLCNTYLYRKGGAEVSFFGLAELLLAKGHEVVFFGMEDPKNEVCENSDFFVSNVEFS' A
#
# COMPACT_ATOMS: atom_id res chain seq x y z
N MET A 1 11.04 -11.70 -6.97
CA MET A 1 10.45 -10.96 -8.12
C MET A 1 10.21 -9.52 -7.69
N ARG A 2 9.94 -8.62 -8.62
CA ARG A 2 9.51 -7.23 -8.33
C ARG A 2 8.00 -7.14 -8.45
N ILE A 3 7.34 -6.66 -7.39
CA ILE A 3 5.88 -6.64 -7.29
C ILE A 3 5.45 -5.23 -6.86
N LEU A 4 4.52 -4.66 -7.61
CA LEU A 4 3.85 -3.41 -7.26
C LEU A 4 2.47 -3.74 -6.66
N LEU A 5 2.25 -3.33 -5.42
CA LEU A 5 0.95 -3.47 -4.75
C LEU A 5 0.25 -2.13 -4.71
N CYS A 6 -0.91 -2.05 -5.37
CA CYS A 6 -1.70 -0.82 -5.46
C CYS A 6 -2.94 -0.87 -4.56
N ASN A 7 -3.15 0.14 -3.72
CA ASN A 7 -4.40 0.32 -2.97
C ASN A 7 -4.67 1.82 -2.73
N THR A 8 -5.94 2.20 -2.77
CA THR A 8 -6.48 3.49 -2.35
C THR A 8 -6.00 3.91 -0.95
N TYR A 9 -6.02 2.98 0.01
CA TYR A 9 -5.61 3.24 1.39
C TYR A 9 -4.39 2.39 1.74
N LEU A 10 -3.32 3.03 2.18
CA LEU A 10 -2.11 2.36 2.67
C LEU A 10 -2.05 2.44 4.20
N TYR A 11 -3.20 2.24 4.84
CA TYR A 11 -3.37 2.04 6.28
C TYR A 11 -4.55 1.10 6.52
N ARG A 12 -4.63 0.49 7.71
CA ARG A 12 -5.72 -0.45 8.02
C ARG A 12 -7.06 0.29 8.19
N LYS A 13 -7.81 0.46 7.10
CA LYS A 13 -9.15 1.06 7.09
C LYS A 13 -10.25 0.01 7.26
N GLY A 14 -10.15 -1.12 6.56
CA GLY A 14 -11.12 -2.22 6.64
C GLY A 14 -10.51 -3.58 6.25
N GLY A 15 -11.39 -4.55 5.97
CA GLY A 15 -10.97 -5.93 5.69
C GLY A 15 -10.10 -6.07 4.44
N ALA A 16 -10.33 -5.24 3.42
CA ALA A 16 -9.52 -5.24 2.20
C ALA A 16 -8.06 -4.90 2.49
N GLU A 17 -7.82 -3.88 3.32
CA GLU A 17 -6.46 -3.45 3.68
C GLU A 17 -5.78 -4.49 4.58
N VAL A 18 -6.53 -5.18 5.46
CA VAL A 18 -5.98 -6.29 6.25
C VAL A 18 -5.44 -7.40 5.36
N SER A 19 -6.19 -7.83 4.34
CA SER A 19 -5.71 -8.82 3.37
C SER A 19 -4.56 -8.30 2.51
N PHE A 20 -4.60 -7.03 2.11
CA PHE A 20 -3.54 -6.38 1.34
C PHE A 20 -2.19 -6.38 2.07
N PHE A 21 -2.17 -5.96 3.34
CA PHE A 21 -0.94 -5.97 4.15
C PHE A 21 -0.47 -7.39 4.45
N GLY A 22 -1.38 -8.32 4.74
CA GLY A 22 -1.00 -9.72 4.95
C GLY A 22 -0.37 -10.36 3.69
N LEU A 23 -0.86 -10.00 2.49
CA LEU A 23 -0.23 -10.42 1.24
C LEU A 23 1.16 -9.80 1.08
N ALA A 24 1.32 -8.51 1.37
CA ALA A 24 2.60 -7.83 1.29
C ALA A 24 3.65 -8.48 2.21
N GLU A 25 3.28 -8.75 3.47
CA GLU A 25 4.13 -9.45 4.44
C GLU A 25 4.54 -10.83 3.94
N LEU A 26 3.61 -11.61 3.38
CA LEU A 26 3.90 -12.94 2.83
C LEU A 26 4.88 -12.87 1.65
N LEU A 27 4.69 -11.93 0.73
CA LEU A 27 5.55 -11.75 -0.44
C LEU A 27 6.97 -11.33 -0.02
N LEU A 28 7.08 -10.38 0.90
CA LEU A 28 8.36 -9.96 1.49
C LEU A 28 9.07 -11.13 2.17
N ALA A 29 8.35 -11.93 2.98
CA ALA A 29 8.89 -13.10 3.67
C ALA A 29 9.38 -14.20 2.70
N LYS A 30 8.88 -14.23 1.46
CA LYS A 30 9.34 -15.12 0.38
C LYS A 30 10.53 -14.55 -0.42
N GLY A 31 11.09 -13.41 0.00
CA GLY A 31 12.23 -12.77 -0.64
C GLY A 31 11.86 -12.04 -1.94
N HIS A 32 10.61 -11.60 -2.07
CA HIS A 32 10.21 -10.70 -3.15
C HIS A 32 10.46 -9.25 -2.78
N GLU A 33 10.79 -8.45 -3.79
CA GLU A 33 10.87 -6.99 -3.69
C GLU A 33 9.46 -6.45 -3.91
N VAL A 34 8.90 -5.78 -2.90
CA VAL A 34 7.53 -5.25 -2.91
C VAL A 34 7.60 -3.73 -2.75
N VAL A 35 6.92 -3.02 -3.65
CA VAL A 35 6.74 -1.57 -3.61
C VAL A 35 5.25 -1.27 -3.54
N PHE A 36 4.86 -0.23 -2.82
CA PHE A 36 3.46 0.18 -2.65
C PHE A 36 3.12 1.33 -3.58
N PHE A 37 1.88 1.45 -4.03
CA PHE A 37 1.40 2.65 -4.72
C PHE A 37 -0.05 2.90 -4.33
N GLY A 38 -0.41 4.16 -4.18
CA GLY A 38 -1.73 4.50 -3.67
C GLY A 38 -1.99 5.98 -3.69
N MET A 39 -3.02 6.38 -2.96
CA MET A 39 -3.33 7.78 -2.73
C MET A 39 -2.62 8.28 -1.48
N GLU A 40 -2.24 9.56 -1.51
CA GLU A 40 -1.75 10.25 -0.33
C GLU A 40 -2.85 10.30 0.75
N ASP A 41 -2.51 9.88 1.96
CA ASP A 41 -3.35 10.02 3.14
C ASP A 41 -2.44 10.20 4.35
N PRO A 42 -2.72 11.15 5.27
CA PRO A 42 -1.94 11.34 6.49
C PRO A 42 -1.82 10.10 7.39
N LYS A 43 -2.71 9.12 7.22
CA LYS A 43 -2.72 7.87 7.99
C LYS A 43 -1.88 6.77 7.36
N ASN A 44 -1.45 6.94 6.11
CA ASN A 44 -0.66 5.91 5.42
C ASN A 44 0.57 5.54 6.23
N GLU A 45 0.91 4.26 6.22
CA GLU A 45 2.20 3.80 6.73
C GLU A 45 3.32 4.43 5.89
N VAL A 46 4.41 4.83 6.56
CA VAL A 46 5.55 5.48 5.88
C VAL A 46 6.14 4.49 4.89
N CYS A 47 6.16 4.87 3.62
CA CYS A 47 6.73 4.10 2.53
C CYS A 47 7.84 4.91 1.87
N GLU A 48 8.98 4.31 1.56
CA GLU A 48 10.13 5.00 0.93
C GLU A 48 9.77 5.68 -0.40
N ASN A 49 8.71 5.22 -1.06
CA ASN A 49 8.29 5.67 -2.38
C ASN A 49 6.99 6.50 -2.35
N SER A 50 6.62 7.06 -1.18
CA SER A 50 5.40 7.87 -1.03
C SER A 50 5.39 9.12 -1.92
N ASP A 51 6.55 9.62 -2.34
CA ASP A 51 6.69 10.75 -3.28
C ASP A 51 6.03 10.52 -4.65
N PHE A 52 5.71 9.25 -4.97
CA PHE A 52 5.02 8.89 -6.22
C PHE A 52 3.52 8.71 -6.04
N PHE A 53 2.97 8.84 -4.82
CA PHE A 53 1.54 8.67 -4.59
C PHE A 53 0.75 9.78 -5.27
N VAL A 54 -0.47 9.44 -5.69
CA VAL A 54 -1.36 10.44 -6.29
C VAL A 54 -2.11 11.18 -5.19
N SER A 55 -2.44 12.45 -5.42
CA SER A 55 -3.21 13.23 -4.46
C SER A 55 -4.53 12.56 -4.12
N ASN A 56 -4.96 12.72 -2.87
CA ASN A 56 -6.22 12.15 -2.38
C ASN A 56 -7.42 12.63 -3.20
N VAL A 57 -8.26 11.70 -3.63
CA VAL A 57 -9.56 12.00 -4.24
C VAL A 57 -10.64 11.31 -3.43
N GLU A 58 -11.51 12.09 -2.79
CA GLU A 58 -12.72 11.59 -2.15
C GLU A 58 -13.90 11.64 -3.11
N PHE A 59 -14.62 10.52 -3.22
CA PHE A 59 -15.87 10.44 -3.96
C PHE A 59 -17.02 10.47 -2.95
N SER A 60 -17.77 11.58 -2.94
CA SER A 60 -18.97 11.80 -2.12
C SER A 60 -20.21 11.13 -2.69
#